data_AF-A0A8I0CN08-F1
#
_entry.id   AF-A0A8I0CN08-F1
#
_cell.length_a   1.000
_cell.length_b   1.000
_cell.length_c   1.000
_cell.angle_alpha   90.00
_cell.angle_beta   90.00
_cell.angle_gamma   90.00
#
_symmetry.space_group_name_H-M   'P 1'
#
loop_
_entity.id
_entity.type
_entity.pdbx_description
1 polymer ?
#
loop_
_entity_poly.entity_id
_entity_poly.type
_entity_poly.pdbx_seq_one_letter_code
_entity_poly.pdbx_strand_id
1 'polypeptide(L)'
;MTDDMDATTSQQRPPEDGRTTAATAASPATATAATGTGTAPTRAPGVPRRRFLAGMGVGVLGTAAVGGGILAATGRTEDVVAAAAGRATTPDPDGTVPFRGAHQAGVTTAQQEHLHIVAFDVTSRDRAALRDMLRRWTSMAERMTRGETTVDGGSLMGDDATNQHATDRTKVPQDTGEATDLPTANLTLTVGFGPSLFDDRFGLADRRPRELTKFPTFPGDQLRDDLSYGDIVVQACADDPQVAVHAVRNLARAGSGVVQVRWSQLGYGRASSTSTDQTTPRNLFGFKDGTRNLKSEDGADIERFVWATDDGWMTGGTYLCARRIRMLLELWDRQILDEQQHTFARYKGSGAPLGTDDEFADVPFDLTLGTEPAVPTDSHVYLAHPDQHGGARILRRAYNFVDGSDSVGHINGGLFFIAFVAKPSETFIPIQLELSRKDKMNEYVRYESAALFACPPGLRDGEDWGTALFGE
;
A
#
# COMPACT_ATOMS: atom_id res chain seq x y z
N MET A 1 50.69 33.70 -54.95
CA MET A 1 49.30 33.83 -55.46
C MET A 1 48.44 34.03 -54.23
N THR A 2 48.66 35.17 -53.57
CA THR A 2 48.03 36.49 -53.81
C THR A 2 46.77 36.57 -52.94
N ASP A 3 46.86 37.10 -51.72
CA ASP A 3 46.94 38.53 -51.33
C ASP A 3 45.51 39.13 -51.22
N ASP A 4 45.15 40.01 -50.28
CA ASP A 4 45.94 40.69 -49.24
C ASP A 4 45.11 41.06 -47.98
N MET A 5 45.78 41.69 -47.01
CA MET A 5 45.33 42.23 -45.71
C MET A 5 44.18 43.25 -45.73
N ASP A 6 43.58 43.47 -44.55
CA ASP A 6 43.74 44.79 -43.89
C ASP A 6 43.74 44.68 -42.34
N ALA A 7 44.30 45.68 -41.65
CA ALA A 7 44.72 45.58 -40.24
C ALA A 7 44.25 46.70 -39.29
N THR A 8 44.72 46.61 -38.02
CA THR A 8 44.56 47.52 -36.85
C THR A 8 43.29 47.27 -35.98
N THR A 9 43.26 47.48 -34.64
CA THR A 9 44.32 47.93 -33.70
C THR A 9 44.17 47.40 -32.24
N SER A 10 45.22 47.63 -31.44
CA SER A 10 45.38 47.71 -29.96
C SER A 10 44.12 47.95 -29.08
N GLN A 11 44.03 47.60 -27.78
CA GLN A 11 45.07 47.33 -26.74
C GLN A 11 44.51 46.49 -25.54
N GLN A 12 45.30 46.29 -24.45
CA GLN A 12 45.13 45.21 -23.43
C GLN A 12 44.80 45.63 -21.97
N ARG A 13 44.09 44.74 -21.22
CA ARG A 13 44.12 44.50 -19.73
C ARG A 13 43.66 45.64 -18.79
N PRO A 14 43.51 45.43 -17.44
CA PRO A 14 43.56 44.21 -16.59
C PRO A 14 42.27 43.99 -15.71
N PRO A 15 42.20 43.00 -14.79
CA PRO A 15 41.06 42.74 -13.89
C PRO A 15 41.25 43.28 -12.44
N GLU A 16 40.16 43.42 -11.67
CA GLU A 16 40.18 43.68 -10.20
C GLU A 16 39.11 42.90 -9.41
N ASP A 17 39.47 42.53 -8.17
CA ASP A 17 38.61 41.96 -7.12
C ASP A 17 37.78 43.04 -6.40
N GLY A 18 36.65 42.67 -5.76
CA GLY A 18 35.98 43.58 -4.82
C GLY A 18 34.67 43.11 -4.19
N ARG A 19 34.69 42.87 -2.87
CA ARG A 19 33.53 42.70 -1.96
C ARG A 19 32.58 43.93 -2.05
N THR A 20 31.31 43.95 -1.61
CA THR A 20 30.80 43.56 -0.27
C THR A 20 29.26 43.67 -0.17
N THR A 21 28.71 43.12 0.94
CA THR A 21 27.45 43.48 1.66
C THR A 21 26.06 43.13 1.09
N ALA A 22 25.26 42.52 1.97
CA ALA A 22 23.82 42.33 1.84
C ALA A 22 23.03 43.52 2.44
N ALA A 23 21.74 43.65 2.07
CA ALA A 23 20.79 44.53 2.73
C ALA A 23 19.37 43.92 2.75
N THR A 24 18.66 44.12 3.85
CA THR A 24 17.34 43.53 4.17
C THR A 24 16.22 44.57 4.05
N ALA A 25 15.08 44.22 3.44
CA ALA A 25 13.77 44.87 3.61
C ALA A 25 12.68 43.92 3.06
N ALA A 26 11.70 43.42 3.83
CA ALA A 26 10.64 44.05 4.65
C ALA A 26 9.31 44.21 3.88
N SER A 27 8.23 43.69 4.46
CA SER A 27 6.87 43.65 3.90
C SER A 27 6.20 45.03 3.82
N PRO A 28 5.27 45.26 2.88
CA PRO A 28 4.26 46.31 3.01
C PRO A 28 3.08 45.84 3.86
N ALA A 29 2.47 46.76 4.61
CA ALA A 29 1.30 46.50 5.44
C ALA A 29 0.13 47.44 5.07
N THR A 30 -1.08 46.92 5.24
CA THR A 30 -2.34 47.65 5.53
C THR A 30 -2.84 48.71 4.54
N ALA A 31 -4.00 48.43 3.93
CA ALA A 31 -4.94 49.46 3.48
C ALA A 31 -6.26 49.32 4.26
N THR A 32 -6.83 50.43 4.72
CA THR A 32 -8.00 50.48 5.60
C THR A 32 -9.15 51.23 4.93
N ALA A 33 -10.36 50.66 4.89
CA ALA A 33 -11.60 51.44 4.76
C ALA A 33 -12.88 50.68 5.16
N ALA A 34 -13.80 51.43 5.77
CA ALA A 34 -15.26 51.26 5.79
C ALA A 34 -15.90 50.06 6.53
N THR A 35 -16.37 50.38 7.73
CA THR A 35 -17.37 49.66 8.54
C THR A 35 -18.68 49.35 7.80
N GLY A 36 -19.19 48.12 7.96
CA GLY A 36 -20.59 47.76 7.76
C GLY A 36 -21.10 46.92 8.94
N THR A 37 -22.20 47.33 9.57
CA THR A 37 -22.77 46.65 10.75
C THR A 37 -23.50 45.36 10.35
N GLY A 38 -23.00 44.21 10.80
CA GLY A 38 -23.63 42.90 10.60
C GLY A 38 -23.65 42.08 11.89
N THR A 39 -24.80 41.49 12.20
CA THR A 39 -25.11 40.84 13.49
C THR A 39 -24.31 39.55 13.71
N ALA A 40 -23.72 39.38 14.90
CA ALA A 40 -22.98 38.17 15.27
C ALA A 40 -23.91 36.98 15.58
N PRO A 41 -23.65 35.76 15.08
CA PRO A 41 -24.33 34.55 15.51
C PRO A 41 -23.76 34.04 16.84
N THR A 42 -24.64 33.72 17.79
CA THR A 42 -24.28 33.23 19.13
C THR A 42 -23.79 31.79 19.11
N ARG A 43 -22.66 31.54 19.77
CA ARG A 43 -22.06 30.21 19.95
C ARG A 43 -22.79 29.43 21.06
N ALA A 44 -23.52 28.38 20.71
CA ALA A 44 -24.13 27.46 21.67
C ALA A 44 -23.09 26.43 22.20
N PRO A 45 -23.19 25.98 23.47
CA PRO A 45 -22.29 25.00 24.05
C PRO A 45 -22.66 23.56 23.63
N GLY A 46 -21.65 22.72 23.42
CA GLY A 46 -21.84 21.29 23.18
C GLY A 46 -22.02 20.49 24.48
N VAL A 47 -22.77 19.39 24.41
CA VAL A 47 -22.99 18.41 25.51
C VAL A 47 -22.79 16.99 24.94
N PRO A 48 -22.11 16.07 25.65
CA PRO A 48 -21.50 14.89 25.03
C PRO A 48 -22.45 13.72 24.72
N ARG A 49 -22.03 12.89 23.76
CA ARG A 49 -22.60 11.57 23.45
C ARG A 49 -22.26 10.56 24.55
N ARG A 50 -23.21 10.10 25.37
CA ARG A 50 -23.20 8.79 26.08
C ARG A 50 -24.50 8.53 26.85
N ARG A 51 -24.95 7.26 26.85
CA ARG A 51 -26.11 6.68 27.58
C ARG A 51 -27.51 7.01 27.03
N PHE A 52 -27.83 6.36 25.91
CA PHE A 52 -29.16 5.79 25.72
C PHE A 52 -29.01 4.35 25.24
N LEU A 53 -29.15 3.39 26.15
CA LEU A 53 -29.48 1.99 25.89
C LEU A 53 -29.84 1.36 27.24
N ALA A 54 -31.14 1.24 27.49
CA ALA A 54 -31.69 0.52 28.61
C ALA A 54 -32.73 -0.46 28.07
N GLY A 55 -32.68 -1.71 28.54
CA GLY A 55 -33.86 -2.55 28.64
C GLY A 55 -34.04 -3.67 27.61
N MET A 56 -33.92 -4.88 28.16
CA MET A 56 -34.80 -6.05 27.93
C MET A 56 -34.61 -6.92 26.67
N GLY A 57 -34.50 -8.23 26.95
CA GLY A 57 -34.41 -9.34 26.00
C GLY A 57 -34.18 -10.67 26.72
N VAL A 58 -35.05 -11.02 27.69
CA VAL A 58 -35.01 -12.35 28.35
C VAL A 58 -35.58 -13.40 27.37
N GLY A 59 -34.93 -14.57 27.31
CA GLY A 59 -35.07 -15.50 26.17
C GLY A 59 -36.25 -16.47 26.21
N VAL A 60 -36.28 -17.34 25.21
CA VAL A 60 -37.14 -18.54 25.11
C VAL A 60 -36.29 -19.71 24.58
N LEU A 61 -36.53 -20.91 25.11
CA LEU A 61 -35.82 -22.14 24.75
C LEU A 61 -36.21 -22.66 23.35
N GLY A 62 -35.29 -23.37 22.69
CA GLY A 62 -35.56 -24.16 21.50
C GLY A 62 -34.62 -25.36 21.39
N THR A 63 -34.95 -26.47 22.06
CA THR A 63 -34.21 -27.74 21.95
C THR A 63 -34.78 -28.63 20.85
N ALA A 64 -33.93 -29.15 19.97
CA ALA A 64 -34.23 -30.28 19.10
C ALA A 64 -32.98 -31.17 18.99
N ALA A 65 -33.09 -32.43 19.41
CA ALA A 65 -31.97 -33.35 19.48
C ALA A 65 -32.28 -34.66 18.73
N VAL A 66 -31.45 -34.97 17.73
CA VAL A 66 -31.25 -36.28 17.09
C VAL A 66 -29.81 -36.26 16.53
N GLY A 67 -28.92 -37.23 16.72
CA GLY A 67 -28.97 -38.49 17.46
C GLY A 67 -27.93 -39.46 16.88
N GLY A 68 -27.07 -40.06 17.70
CA GLY A 68 -26.06 -41.05 17.28
C GLY A 68 -24.66 -40.76 17.81
N GLY A 69 -24.18 -41.59 18.73
CA GLY A 69 -22.84 -41.46 19.33
C GLY A 69 -21.89 -42.58 18.93
N ILE A 70 -20.59 -42.29 18.96
CA ILE A 70 -19.51 -43.29 19.04
C ILE A 70 -18.59 -42.93 20.21
N LEU A 71 -18.01 -43.96 20.83
CA LEU A 71 -17.32 -43.93 22.11
C LEU A 71 -15.90 -43.32 22.01
N ALA A 72 -15.42 -42.80 23.14
CA ALA A 72 -14.18 -42.02 23.28
C ALA A 72 -12.88 -42.67 22.75
N ALA A 73 -12.03 -41.83 22.17
CA ALA A 73 -10.58 -42.02 22.10
C ALA A 73 -9.85 -40.70 22.44
N THR A 74 -8.85 -40.82 23.29
CA THR A 74 -8.04 -39.78 23.93
C THR A 74 -7.35 -38.75 23.02
N GLY A 75 -7.60 -37.46 23.27
CA GLY A 75 -6.55 -36.43 23.43
C GLY A 75 -5.91 -35.76 22.20
N ARG A 76 -5.92 -34.40 22.23
CA ARG A 76 -4.97 -33.48 21.54
C ARG A 76 -5.01 -33.39 20.00
N THR A 77 -6.19 -33.34 19.38
CA THR A 77 -6.30 -33.07 17.93
C THR A 77 -7.12 -31.84 17.53
N GLU A 78 -7.82 -31.17 18.45
CA GLU A 78 -8.61 -29.97 18.13
C GLU A 78 -7.77 -28.67 18.16
N ASP A 79 -6.80 -28.56 19.08
CA ASP A 79 -5.91 -27.39 19.22
C ASP A 79 -4.99 -27.16 18.01
N VAL A 80 -4.70 -28.20 17.21
CA VAL A 80 -3.76 -28.13 16.08
C VAL A 80 -4.43 -27.59 14.81
N VAL A 81 -5.73 -27.84 14.62
CA VAL A 81 -6.47 -27.37 13.43
C VAL A 81 -6.95 -25.93 13.63
N ALA A 82 -7.30 -25.54 14.85
CA ALA A 82 -7.70 -24.16 15.18
C ALA A 82 -6.54 -23.14 15.12
N ALA A 83 -5.28 -23.61 15.11
CA ALA A 83 -4.08 -22.78 14.95
C ALA A 83 -3.68 -22.57 13.48
N ALA A 84 -4.25 -23.33 12.54
CA ALA A 84 -3.95 -23.24 11.11
C ALA A 84 -4.92 -22.34 10.33
N ALA A 85 -6.09 -21.99 10.90
CA ALA A 85 -6.99 -21.02 10.31
C ALA A 85 -6.55 -19.60 10.67
N GLY A 86 -5.97 -18.88 9.70
CA GLY A 86 -5.49 -17.51 9.86
C GLY A 86 -6.60 -16.53 10.21
N ARG A 87 -6.88 -16.37 11.51
CA ARG A 87 -7.83 -15.37 12.02
C ARG A 87 -7.33 -13.97 11.64
N ALA A 88 -8.21 -13.13 11.10
CA ALA A 88 -7.89 -11.77 10.73
C ALA A 88 -7.18 -11.03 11.87
N THR A 89 -6.07 -10.35 11.57
CA THR A 89 -5.38 -9.49 12.55
C THR A 89 -6.19 -8.21 12.75
N THR A 90 -7.28 -8.30 13.51
CA THR A 90 -7.98 -7.12 14.03
C THR A 90 -7.05 -6.39 15.00
N PRO A 91 -6.94 -5.06 14.92
CA PRO A 91 -6.18 -4.30 15.90
C PRO A 91 -6.64 -4.56 17.34
N ASP A 92 -5.69 -4.53 18.26
CA ASP A 92 -5.97 -4.31 19.68
C ASP A 92 -6.68 -2.94 19.86
N PRO A 93 -7.53 -2.72 20.89
CA PRO A 93 -8.06 -1.39 21.22
C PRO A 93 -7.04 -0.26 21.29
N ASP A 94 -5.75 -0.53 21.55
CA ASP A 94 -4.66 0.45 21.48
C ASP A 94 -4.14 0.74 20.06
N GLY A 95 -4.76 0.19 19.01
CA GLY A 95 -4.39 0.37 17.60
C GLY A 95 -3.19 -0.46 17.14
N THR A 96 -2.84 -1.52 17.87
CA THR A 96 -1.66 -2.34 17.60
C THR A 96 -2.02 -3.55 16.75
N VAL A 97 -1.27 -3.80 15.67
CA VAL A 97 -1.39 -5.02 14.85
C VAL A 97 -0.21 -5.96 15.15
N PRO A 98 -0.45 -7.27 15.40
CA PRO A 98 0.64 -8.23 15.63
C PRO A 98 1.64 -8.31 14.47
N PHE A 99 2.93 -8.17 14.77
CA PHE A 99 4.02 -8.27 13.79
C PHE A 99 4.41 -9.72 13.44
N ARG A 100 4.40 -10.60 14.45
CA ARG A 100 4.71 -12.04 14.30
C ARG A 100 3.45 -12.86 14.13
N GLY A 101 3.54 -13.96 13.39
CA GLY A 101 2.40 -14.81 13.00
C GLY A 101 2.76 -15.79 11.89
N ALA A 102 1.79 -16.59 11.43
CA ALA A 102 2.00 -17.51 10.30
C ALA A 102 2.21 -16.79 8.96
N HIS A 103 1.58 -15.62 8.80
CA HIS A 103 1.69 -14.74 7.64
C HIS A 103 2.13 -13.34 8.09
N GLN A 104 2.75 -12.58 7.19
CA GLN A 104 3.06 -11.18 7.48
C GLN A 104 1.77 -10.35 7.55
N ALA A 105 1.72 -9.42 8.51
CA ALA A 105 0.69 -8.40 8.57
C ALA A 105 0.77 -7.43 7.37
N GLY A 106 -0.30 -6.68 7.12
CA GLY A 106 -0.42 -5.76 5.97
C GLY A 106 -0.85 -6.43 4.66
N VAL A 107 -1.16 -7.73 4.69
CA VAL A 107 -1.79 -8.47 3.58
C VAL A 107 -3.30 -8.58 3.83
N THR A 108 -3.74 -9.54 4.66
CA THR A 108 -5.14 -9.76 5.05
C THR A 108 -5.61 -8.85 6.18
N THR A 109 -4.71 -8.11 6.84
CA THR A 109 -5.06 -7.06 7.81
C THR A 109 -6.03 -6.07 7.16
N ALA A 110 -7.07 -5.67 7.91
CA ALA A 110 -7.99 -4.61 7.53
C ALA A 110 -7.22 -3.40 6.99
N GLN A 111 -7.64 -2.87 5.83
CA GLN A 111 -6.81 -1.92 5.11
C GLN A 111 -6.83 -0.56 5.79
N GLN A 112 -5.65 -0.12 6.27
CA GLN A 112 -5.44 1.19 6.87
C GLN A 112 -5.59 2.32 5.86
N GLU A 113 -5.87 3.53 6.31
CA GLU A 113 -6.15 4.69 5.45
C GLU A 113 -4.94 5.16 4.63
N HIS A 114 -3.71 5.01 5.11
CA HIS A 114 -2.50 5.50 4.44
C HIS A 114 -1.47 4.42 4.09
N LEU A 115 -0.67 4.72 3.06
CA LEU A 115 0.41 3.90 2.54
C LEU A 115 1.68 4.74 2.39
N HIS A 116 2.83 4.20 2.81
CA HIS A 116 4.13 4.52 2.25
C HIS A 116 4.80 3.21 1.84
N ILE A 117 4.94 2.99 0.53
CA ILE A 117 5.67 1.85 -0.02
C ILE A 117 6.98 2.32 -0.63
N VAL A 118 8.03 1.54 -0.44
CA VAL A 118 9.38 1.84 -0.94
C VAL A 118 9.99 0.57 -1.53
N ALA A 119 10.65 0.71 -2.67
CA ALA A 119 11.54 -0.31 -3.20
C ALA A 119 12.99 0.14 -3.09
N PHE A 120 13.86 -0.81 -2.83
CA PHE A 120 15.30 -0.63 -2.64
C PHE A 120 16.09 -1.50 -3.61
N ASP A 121 17.20 -0.97 -4.09
CA ASP A 121 18.25 -1.75 -4.76
C ASP A 121 19.39 -2.01 -3.76
N VAL A 122 19.89 -3.25 -3.68
CA VAL A 122 20.99 -3.64 -2.79
C VAL A 122 22.32 -3.32 -3.48
N THR A 123 22.97 -2.26 -3.01
CA THR A 123 24.25 -1.78 -3.56
C THR A 123 25.47 -2.48 -2.96
N SER A 124 25.36 -3.05 -1.76
CA SER A 124 26.41 -3.90 -1.20
C SER A 124 26.50 -5.23 -1.96
N ARG A 125 27.72 -5.78 -2.05
CA ARG A 125 27.98 -7.15 -2.52
C ARG A 125 28.29 -8.12 -1.37
N ASP A 126 28.22 -7.66 -0.14
CA ASP A 126 28.42 -8.50 1.04
C ASP A 126 27.10 -9.13 1.50
N ARG A 127 27.01 -10.46 1.36
CA ARG A 127 25.88 -11.28 1.84
C ARG A 127 25.68 -11.16 3.35
N ALA A 128 26.75 -11.01 4.14
CA ALA A 128 26.64 -10.84 5.59
C ALA A 128 26.02 -9.48 5.92
N ALA A 129 26.49 -8.39 5.32
CA ALA A 129 25.90 -7.06 5.50
C ALA A 129 24.41 -7.00 5.12
N LEU A 130 23.98 -7.69 4.06
CA LEU A 130 22.56 -7.81 3.70
C LEU A 130 21.74 -8.54 4.77
N ARG A 131 22.22 -9.70 5.24
CA ARG A 131 21.56 -10.47 6.31
C ARG A 131 21.46 -9.67 7.60
N ASP A 132 22.55 -9.05 8.03
CA ASP A 132 22.62 -8.29 9.28
C ASP A 132 21.75 -7.01 9.19
N MET A 133 21.57 -6.45 7.99
CA MET A 133 20.58 -5.41 7.73
C MET A 133 19.15 -5.93 7.90
N LEU A 134 18.78 -7.07 7.30
CA LEU A 134 17.42 -7.63 7.41
C LEU A 134 17.07 -8.01 8.86
N ARG A 135 18.02 -8.56 9.63
CA ARG A 135 17.86 -8.81 11.07
C ARG A 135 17.56 -7.53 11.85
N ARG A 136 18.35 -6.47 11.61
CA ARG A 136 18.17 -5.16 12.25
C ARG A 136 16.87 -4.49 11.83
N TRP A 137 16.51 -4.53 10.55
CA TRP A 137 15.23 -4.04 10.03
C TRP A 137 14.04 -4.76 10.66
N THR A 138 14.12 -6.08 10.86
CA THR A 138 13.08 -6.85 11.56
C THR A 138 12.87 -6.33 12.98
N SER A 139 13.95 -6.18 13.75
CA SER A 139 13.88 -5.67 15.13
C SER A 139 13.34 -4.24 15.18
N MET A 140 13.72 -3.38 14.24
CA MET A 140 13.19 -2.01 14.14
C MET A 140 11.69 -2.03 13.81
N ALA A 141 11.28 -2.85 12.84
CA ALA A 141 9.90 -2.95 12.39
C ALA A 141 8.97 -3.44 13.51
N GLU A 142 9.36 -4.51 14.21
CA GLU A 142 8.59 -5.09 15.32
C GLU A 142 8.40 -4.11 16.49
N ARG A 143 9.37 -3.22 16.73
CA ARG A 143 9.26 -2.15 17.73
C ARG A 143 8.33 -1.04 17.26
N MET A 144 8.52 -0.54 16.04
CA MET A 144 7.67 0.53 15.49
C MET A 144 6.20 0.12 15.39
N THR A 145 5.89 -1.15 15.05
CA THR A 145 4.50 -1.67 15.07
C THR A 145 3.85 -1.69 16.46
N ARG A 146 4.66 -1.62 17.53
CA ARG A 146 4.22 -1.48 18.94
C ARG A 146 4.24 -0.01 19.42
N GLY A 147 4.51 0.95 18.55
CA GLY A 147 4.67 2.37 18.91
C GLY A 147 5.98 2.66 19.66
N GLU A 148 6.91 1.70 19.70
CA GLU A 148 8.21 1.86 20.32
C GLU A 148 9.20 2.52 19.35
N THR A 149 10.19 3.22 19.90
CA THR A 149 11.32 3.73 19.10
C THR A 149 12.12 2.59 18.46
N THR A 150 12.79 2.89 17.35
CA THR A 150 13.49 1.90 16.50
C THR A 150 14.50 0.99 17.19
N VAL A 151 15.05 1.40 18.34
CA VAL A 151 15.99 0.60 19.14
C VAL A 151 15.66 0.72 20.61
N ASP A 152 16.12 -0.23 21.42
CA ASP A 152 15.88 -0.20 22.86
C ASP A 152 16.61 0.97 23.54
N GLY A 153 15.89 1.69 24.42
CA GLY A 153 16.35 2.97 24.97
C GLY A 153 16.58 4.09 23.92
N GLY A 154 16.11 3.92 22.68
CA GLY A 154 16.38 4.81 21.55
C GLY A 154 15.69 6.18 21.55
N SER A 155 15.10 6.59 22.68
CA SER A 155 14.32 7.82 22.74
C SER A 155 15.19 9.08 22.73
N LEU A 156 14.74 10.08 21.97
CA LEU A 156 15.25 11.45 22.04
C LEU A 156 14.99 12.10 23.40
N MET A 157 13.90 11.69 24.05
CA MET A 157 13.45 12.09 25.38
C MET A 157 13.45 10.83 26.23
N GLY A 158 14.49 10.61 27.05
CA GLY A 158 14.51 9.47 27.98
C GLY A 158 13.29 9.47 28.90
N ASP A 159 13.05 8.35 29.59
CA ASP A 159 11.81 7.98 30.32
C ASP A 159 11.24 9.00 31.35
N ASP A 160 11.93 10.12 31.57
CA ASP A 160 11.49 11.29 32.32
C ASP A 160 11.32 12.49 31.36
N ALA A 161 10.10 13.02 31.27
CA ALA A 161 9.74 14.16 30.42
C ALA A 161 10.49 15.48 30.77
N THR A 162 11.32 15.49 31.81
CA THR A 162 12.24 16.59 32.13
C THR A 162 13.59 16.50 31.41
N ASN A 163 13.87 15.41 30.67
CA ASN A 163 15.22 15.09 30.21
C ASN A 163 15.71 15.89 29.00
N GLN A 164 15.95 17.19 29.19
CA GLN A 164 16.74 18.05 28.30
C GLN A 164 18.22 17.61 28.15
N HIS A 165 18.62 16.52 28.82
CA HIS A 165 19.98 15.99 28.87
C HIS A 165 20.04 14.61 28.19
N ALA A 166 19.94 14.60 26.86
CA ALA A 166 20.29 13.42 26.07
C ALA A 166 21.64 12.85 26.55
N THR A 167 21.66 11.54 26.86
CA THR A 167 22.74 10.87 27.61
C THR A 167 24.11 10.96 26.96
N ASP A 168 24.15 11.27 25.66
CA ASP A 168 25.33 11.76 24.96
C ASP A 168 24.92 12.69 23.81
N ARG A 169 25.01 14.00 24.02
CA ARG A 169 24.67 15.04 23.02
C ARG A 169 25.58 15.05 21.78
N THR A 170 26.62 14.20 21.73
CA THR A 170 27.52 14.09 20.57
C THR A 170 27.13 12.97 19.61
N LYS A 171 26.19 12.10 19.98
CA LYS A 171 25.74 10.97 19.15
C LYS A 171 24.58 11.35 18.24
N VAL A 172 24.56 10.74 17.06
CA VAL A 172 23.39 10.78 16.16
C VAL A 172 22.26 9.96 16.79
N PRO A 173 21.04 10.53 16.92
CA PRO A 173 19.88 9.79 17.39
C PRO A 173 19.63 8.51 16.61
N GLN A 174 19.24 7.45 17.32
CA GLN A 174 18.98 6.15 16.70
C GLN A 174 17.58 6.08 16.08
N ASP A 175 16.65 6.93 16.52
CA ASP A 175 15.33 7.20 15.93
C ASP A 175 15.28 8.67 15.42
N THR A 176 14.50 8.97 14.37
CA THR A 176 14.33 10.36 13.89
C THR A 176 13.24 11.16 14.60
N GLY A 177 12.39 10.51 15.40
CA GLY A 177 11.48 11.18 16.34
C GLY A 177 10.25 11.86 15.76
N GLU A 178 10.00 11.81 14.45
CA GLU A 178 8.80 12.44 13.88
C GLU A 178 7.49 11.72 14.22
N ALA A 179 7.55 10.47 14.70
CA ALA A 179 6.38 9.74 15.22
C ALA A 179 6.33 9.71 16.76
N THR A 180 7.19 10.46 17.45
CA THR A 180 7.05 10.64 18.90
C THR A 180 5.70 11.27 19.23
N ASP A 181 5.07 10.81 20.30
CA ASP A 181 3.72 11.16 20.76
C ASP A 181 2.55 10.77 19.83
N LEU A 182 2.81 10.08 18.71
CA LEU A 182 1.76 9.49 17.87
C LEU A 182 1.39 8.07 18.36
N PRO A 183 0.13 7.62 18.15
CA PRO A 183 -0.24 6.24 18.41
C PRO A 183 0.41 5.28 17.41
N THR A 184 0.36 3.98 17.72
CA THR A 184 0.69 2.85 16.81
C THR A 184 -0.04 2.93 15.46
N ALA A 185 -1.22 3.56 15.43
CA ALA A 185 -1.99 3.88 14.22
C ALA A 185 -2.19 2.69 13.27
N ASN A 186 -2.42 1.48 13.81
CA ASN A 186 -2.56 0.25 13.05
C ASN A 186 -1.37 -0.06 12.13
N LEU A 187 -0.16 0.40 12.47
CA LEU A 187 1.03 0.23 11.63
C LEU A 187 1.31 -1.25 11.34
N THR A 188 1.44 -1.57 10.06
CA THR A 188 1.98 -2.84 9.56
C THR A 188 3.15 -2.59 8.63
N LEU A 189 4.15 -3.46 8.69
CA LEU A 189 5.32 -3.46 7.82
C LEU A 189 5.47 -4.82 7.14
N THR A 190 5.22 -4.87 5.84
CA THR A 190 5.34 -6.08 5.02
C THR A 190 6.60 -6.00 4.15
N VAL A 191 7.49 -6.99 4.22
CA VAL A 191 8.67 -7.10 3.34
C VAL A 191 8.41 -8.05 2.17
N GLY A 192 9.03 -7.76 1.02
CA GLY A 192 9.11 -8.70 -0.09
C GLY A 192 10.39 -8.58 -0.90
N PHE A 193 10.76 -9.64 -1.60
CA PHE A 193 12.01 -9.75 -2.34
C PHE A 193 11.75 -9.83 -3.85
N GLY A 194 12.42 -8.97 -4.62
CA GLY A 194 12.21 -8.84 -6.06
C GLY A 194 13.10 -9.78 -6.87
N PRO A 195 12.80 -10.01 -8.17
CA PRO A 195 13.51 -10.98 -9.00
C PRO A 195 15.02 -10.76 -9.12
N SER A 196 15.49 -9.52 -8.99
CA SER A 196 16.90 -9.14 -9.11
C SER A 196 17.74 -9.49 -7.88
N LEU A 197 17.14 -9.62 -6.69
CA LEU A 197 17.88 -10.04 -5.48
C LEU A 197 18.45 -11.46 -5.59
N PHE A 198 17.86 -12.26 -6.48
CA PHE A 198 18.24 -13.65 -6.76
C PHE A 198 19.19 -13.78 -7.96
N ASP A 199 20.04 -12.78 -8.18
CA ASP A 199 21.17 -12.87 -9.11
C ASP A 199 22.40 -13.52 -8.46
N ASP A 200 23.59 -13.30 -9.06
CA ASP A 200 24.85 -13.88 -8.62
C ASP A 200 25.46 -13.20 -7.37
N ARG A 201 24.97 -12.01 -6.96
CA ARG A 201 25.57 -11.21 -5.86
C ARG A 201 25.63 -11.95 -4.53
N PHE A 202 24.61 -12.73 -4.20
CA PHE A 202 24.42 -13.27 -2.85
C PHE A 202 24.37 -14.80 -2.80
N GLY A 203 24.54 -15.51 -3.92
CA GLY A 203 24.37 -16.97 -3.96
C GLY A 203 22.93 -17.37 -3.59
N LEU A 204 21.95 -16.67 -4.15
CA LEU A 204 20.51 -16.89 -3.93
C LEU A 204 19.78 -17.40 -5.18
N ALA A 205 20.44 -17.49 -6.35
CA ALA A 205 19.81 -17.85 -7.62
C ALA A 205 18.95 -19.12 -7.56
N ASP A 206 19.47 -20.21 -6.97
CA ASP A 206 18.75 -21.49 -6.82
C ASP A 206 17.57 -21.43 -5.84
N ARG A 207 17.44 -20.33 -5.10
CA ARG A 207 16.35 -20.07 -4.15
C ARG A 207 15.24 -19.19 -4.72
N ARG A 208 15.38 -18.71 -5.96
CA ARG A 208 14.37 -17.87 -6.61
C ARG A 208 13.06 -18.65 -6.76
N PRO A 209 11.94 -18.18 -6.17
CA PRO A 209 10.65 -18.84 -6.32
C PRO A 209 10.19 -18.87 -7.78
N ARG A 210 9.51 -19.94 -8.19
CA ARG A 210 9.18 -20.18 -9.61
C ARG A 210 8.33 -19.06 -10.22
N GLU A 211 7.39 -18.53 -9.44
CA GLU A 211 6.50 -17.46 -9.89
C GLU A 211 7.18 -16.08 -9.92
N LEU A 212 8.33 -15.90 -9.27
CA LEU A 212 9.05 -14.62 -9.15
C LEU A 212 9.77 -14.26 -10.47
N THR A 213 8.99 -14.07 -11.53
CA THR A 213 9.43 -13.67 -12.87
C THR A 213 9.06 -12.21 -13.14
N LYS A 214 9.79 -11.53 -14.03
CA LYS A 214 9.30 -10.24 -14.52
C LYS A 214 7.99 -10.49 -15.28
N PHE A 215 7.02 -9.60 -15.08
CA PHE A 215 5.75 -9.67 -15.82
C PHE A 215 6.00 -9.71 -17.33
N PRO A 216 5.13 -10.39 -18.11
CA PRO A 216 5.09 -10.19 -19.55
C PRO A 216 4.74 -8.73 -19.85
N THR A 217 5.08 -8.25 -21.05
CA THR A 217 4.61 -6.96 -21.54
C THR A 217 3.08 -6.98 -21.67
N PHE A 218 2.41 -6.03 -21.02
CA PHE A 218 0.98 -5.82 -21.20
C PHE A 218 0.78 -4.72 -22.27
N PRO A 219 -0.16 -4.87 -23.23
CA PRO A 219 -0.51 -3.78 -24.13
C PRO A 219 -0.87 -2.49 -23.37
N GLY A 220 -0.47 -1.33 -23.90
CA GLY A 220 -0.66 -0.04 -23.23
C GLY A 220 0.32 0.29 -22.09
N ASP A 221 1.23 -0.62 -21.74
CA ASP A 221 2.34 -0.35 -20.80
C ASP A 221 3.17 0.86 -21.26
N GLN A 222 3.38 1.81 -20.34
CA GLN A 222 4.25 2.97 -20.52
C GLN A 222 5.23 3.03 -19.34
N LEU A 223 5.91 1.89 -19.14
CA LEU A 223 6.71 1.62 -17.94
C LEU A 223 7.89 2.58 -17.84
N ARG A 224 8.04 3.12 -16.64
CA ARG A 224 9.22 3.85 -16.20
C ARG A 224 10.10 2.91 -15.38
N ASP A 225 11.32 2.69 -15.86
CA ASP A 225 12.29 1.81 -15.18
C ASP A 225 12.59 2.31 -13.76
N ASP A 226 12.67 3.62 -13.56
CA ASP A 226 12.93 4.24 -12.26
C ASP A 226 11.80 4.01 -11.24
N LEU A 227 10.57 3.74 -11.70
CA LEU A 227 9.41 3.43 -10.84
C LEU A 227 9.07 1.94 -10.77
N SER A 228 9.87 1.07 -11.40
CA SER A 228 9.56 -0.35 -11.60
C SER A 228 10.57 -1.28 -10.93
N TYR A 229 10.10 -2.44 -10.44
CA TYR A 229 10.88 -3.46 -9.75
C TYR A 229 11.73 -2.92 -8.57
N GLY A 230 12.82 -3.60 -8.23
CA GLY A 230 13.67 -3.38 -7.06
C GLY A 230 14.09 -4.73 -6.47
N ASP A 231 15.14 -4.75 -5.64
CA ASP A 231 15.60 -5.96 -4.96
C ASP A 231 14.76 -6.28 -3.71
N ILE A 232 14.35 -5.26 -2.96
CA ILE A 232 13.55 -5.40 -1.72
C ILE A 232 12.44 -4.37 -1.74
N VAL A 233 11.22 -4.75 -1.37
CA VAL A 233 10.10 -3.82 -1.10
C VAL A 233 9.76 -3.83 0.39
N VAL A 234 9.40 -2.67 0.91
CA VAL A 234 8.73 -2.53 2.21
C VAL A 234 7.42 -1.76 2.01
N GLN A 235 6.30 -2.37 2.37
CA GLN A 235 4.99 -1.75 2.44
C GLN A 235 4.73 -1.32 3.89
N ALA A 236 4.70 -0.02 4.18
CA ALA A 236 4.22 0.52 5.45
C ALA A 236 2.78 1.03 5.28
N CYS A 237 1.84 0.51 6.07
CA CYS A 237 0.46 0.98 6.10
C CYS A 237 0.06 1.33 7.53
N ALA A 238 -0.58 2.48 7.71
CA ALA A 238 -1.05 3.01 8.99
C ALA A 238 -2.22 3.97 8.78
N ASP A 239 -3.01 4.23 9.82
CA ASP A 239 -4.11 5.22 9.80
C ASP A 239 -3.61 6.65 10.09
N ASP A 240 -2.32 6.81 10.36
CA ASP A 240 -1.62 8.09 10.38
C ASP A 240 -0.49 8.07 9.33
N PRO A 241 -0.41 9.06 8.42
CA PRO A 241 0.57 9.04 7.33
C PRO A 241 1.99 9.35 7.82
N GLN A 242 2.14 10.09 8.93
CA GLN A 242 3.43 10.43 9.55
C GLN A 242 4.06 9.20 10.20
N VAL A 243 3.24 8.30 10.77
CA VAL A 243 3.68 6.98 11.28
C VAL A 243 4.20 6.08 10.14
N ALA A 244 3.49 5.99 9.01
CA ALA A 244 3.96 5.23 7.84
C ALA A 244 5.25 5.84 7.22
N VAL A 245 5.35 7.17 7.19
CA VAL A 245 6.56 7.88 6.71
C VAL A 245 7.76 7.65 7.63
N HIS A 246 7.57 7.77 8.94
CA HIS A 246 8.59 7.48 9.97
C HIS A 246 9.18 6.10 9.78
N ALA A 247 8.33 5.07 9.67
CA ALA A 247 8.80 3.69 9.58
C ALA A 247 9.72 3.45 8.37
N VAL A 248 9.29 3.90 7.18
CA VAL A 248 10.10 3.81 5.95
C VAL A 248 11.40 4.61 6.06
N ARG A 249 11.34 5.86 6.57
CA ARG A 249 12.52 6.72 6.72
C ARG A 249 13.56 6.11 7.66
N ASN A 250 13.12 5.49 8.75
CA ASN A 250 13.99 4.83 9.71
C ASN A 250 14.66 3.58 9.12
N LEU A 251 13.92 2.72 8.43
CA LEU A 251 14.48 1.57 7.72
C LEU A 251 15.49 2.00 6.65
N ALA A 252 15.14 2.98 5.82
CA ALA A 252 16.05 3.54 4.80
C ALA A 252 17.34 4.12 5.42
N ARG A 253 17.25 4.85 6.54
CA ARG A 253 18.43 5.35 7.26
C ARG A 253 19.31 4.21 7.78
N ALA A 254 18.71 3.19 8.37
CA ALA A 254 19.45 2.02 8.88
C ALA A 254 20.07 1.16 7.76
N GLY A 255 19.44 1.10 6.58
CA GLY A 255 19.95 0.39 5.41
C GLY A 255 21.06 1.12 4.64
N SER A 256 21.39 2.36 5.01
CA SER A 256 22.43 3.17 4.36
C SER A 256 23.76 2.43 4.27
N GLY A 257 24.38 2.44 3.08
CA GLY A 257 25.59 1.69 2.75
C GLY A 257 25.35 0.24 2.29
N VAL A 258 24.18 -0.33 2.55
CA VAL A 258 23.77 -1.67 2.06
C VAL A 258 22.77 -1.56 0.92
N VAL A 259 21.78 -0.67 1.05
CA VAL A 259 20.72 -0.40 0.06
C VAL A 259 20.64 1.08 -0.32
N GLN A 260 20.03 1.36 -1.47
CA GLN A 260 19.56 2.68 -1.87
C GLN A 260 18.07 2.62 -2.24
N VAL A 261 17.33 3.69 -1.99
CA VAL A 261 15.93 3.82 -2.44
C VAL A 261 15.92 3.89 -3.96
N ARG A 262 15.17 3.00 -4.60
CA ARG A 262 14.92 2.99 -6.04
C ARG A 262 13.75 3.92 -6.37
N TRP A 263 12.61 3.67 -5.72
CA TRP A 263 11.42 4.52 -5.76
C TRP A 263 10.65 4.38 -4.44
N SER A 264 9.80 5.35 -4.14
CA SER A 264 8.74 5.22 -3.15
C SER A 264 7.45 5.86 -3.65
N GLN A 265 6.32 5.45 -3.09
CA GLN A 265 5.01 6.04 -3.35
C GLN A 265 4.26 6.24 -2.03
N LEU A 266 3.71 7.44 -1.86
CA LEU A 266 2.72 7.73 -0.83
C LEU A 266 1.32 7.47 -1.40
N GLY A 267 0.47 6.80 -0.61
CA GLY A 267 -0.95 6.66 -0.85
C GLY A 267 -1.74 7.35 0.26
N TYR A 268 -2.56 8.33 -0.08
CA TYR A 268 -3.21 9.23 0.88
C TYR A 268 -4.58 8.74 1.36
N GLY A 269 -5.16 7.74 0.70
CA GLY A 269 -6.45 7.16 1.08
C GLY A 269 -6.63 5.78 0.45
N ARG A 270 -7.14 4.81 1.21
CA ARG A 270 -7.40 3.45 0.71
C ARG A 270 -8.39 3.45 -0.46
N ALA A 271 -8.16 2.56 -1.40
CA ALA A 271 -9.00 2.32 -2.58
C ALA A 271 -9.34 0.82 -2.72
N SER A 272 -9.44 0.12 -1.59
CA SER A 272 -9.91 -1.26 -1.48
C SER A 272 -10.45 -1.49 -0.05
N SER A 273 -11.01 -2.67 0.20
CA SER A 273 -11.46 -3.11 1.53
C SER A 273 -11.15 -4.60 1.67
N THR A 274 -10.51 -4.98 2.79
CA THR A 274 -10.00 -6.34 3.05
C THR A 274 -10.71 -7.04 4.21
N SER A 275 -11.74 -6.42 4.80
CA SER A 275 -12.62 -7.04 5.81
C SER A 275 -14.07 -6.62 5.58
N THR A 276 -15.03 -7.45 5.99
CA THR A 276 -16.46 -7.16 5.92
C THR A 276 -16.89 -5.99 6.80
N ASP A 277 -16.12 -5.67 7.84
CA ASP A 277 -16.40 -4.55 8.75
C ASP A 277 -16.01 -3.18 8.15
N GLN A 278 -15.29 -3.17 7.03
CA GLN A 278 -14.86 -1.94 6.36
C GLN A 278 -15.82 -1.53 5.24
N THR A 279 -16.35 -0.30 5.33
CA THR A 279 -17.04 0.35 4.21
C THR A 279 -16.14 0.41 2.97
N THR A 280 -16.73 0.15 1.80
CA THR A 280 -16.02 0.26 0.51
C THR A 280 -15.64 1.73 0.25
N PRO A 281 -14.34 2.06 0.12
CA PRO A 281 -13.88 3.42 -0.14
C PRO A 281 -14.08 3.77 -1.62
N ARG A 282 -13.62 4.95 -2.03
CA ARG A 282 -13.65 5.38 -3.44
C ARG A 282 -12.24 5.58 -4.01
N ASN A 283 -12.09 5.27 -5.30
CA ASN A 283 -10.91 5.65 -6.08
C ASN A 283 -11.04 7.06 -6.67
N LEU A 284 -9.98 7.59 -7.27
CA LEU A 284 -9.97 8.94 -7.86
C LEU A 284 -10.90 9.14 -9.07
N PHE A 285 -11.33 8.08 -9.78
CA PHE A 285 -12.42 8.17 -10.74
C PHE A 285 -13.79 8.39 -10.08
N GLY A 286 -13.88 8.28 -8.76
CA GLY A 286 -15.07 8.50 -7.93
C GLY A 286 -15.93 7.25 -7.75
N PHE A 287 -15.49 6.07 -8.20
CA PHE A 287 -16.21 4.81 -8.05
C PHE A 287 -15.89 4.15 -6.71
N LYS A 288 -16.85 3.37 -6.16
CA LYS A 288 -16.58 2.48 -5.03
C LYS A 288 -15.60 1.41 -5.46
N ASP A 289 -14.55 1.19 -4.68
CA ASP A 289 -13.46 0.27 -5.03
C ASP A 289 -13.16 -0.69 -3.88
N GLY A 290 -13.27 -2.00 -4.14
CA GLY A 290 -13.11 -3.06 -3.13
C GLY A 290 -14.38 -3.85 -2.77
N THR A 291 -15.49 -3.65 -3.48
CA THR A 291 -16.77 -4.37 -3.27
C THR A 291 -16.60 -5.90 -3.40
N ARG A 292 -16.41 -6.41 -4.63
CA ARG A 292 -16.02 -7.80 -4.90
C ARG A 292 -14.50 -7.92 -4.78
N ASN A 293 -14.02 -7.92 -3.55
CA ASN A 293 -12.63 -8.21 -3.19
C ASN A 293 -12.63 -9.42 -2.25
N LEU A 294 -11.53 -10.17 -2.20
CA LEU A 294 -11.33 -11.12 -1.11
C LEU A 294 -11.33 -10.38 0.23
N LYS A 295 -12.00 -10.95 1.23
CA LYS A 295 -12.05 -10.46 2.61
C LYS A 295 -11.30 -11.44 3.52
N SER A 296 -10.78 -10.94 4.64
CA SER A 296 -10.06 -11.74 5.63
C SER A 296 -10.91 -12.88 6.22
N GLU A 297 -12.23 -12.74 6.15
CA GLU A 297 -13.26 -13.67 6.57
C GLU A 297 -13.51 -14.79 5.53
N ASP A 298 -13.08 -14.63 4.27
CA ASP A 298 -13.25 -15.59 3.16
C ASP A 298 -12.23 -16.74 3.23
N GLY A 299 -12.06 -17.37 4.40
CA GLY A 299 -10.90 -18.21 4.73
C GLY A 299 -10.48 -19.22 3.65
N ALA A 300 -11.42 -19.98 3.08
CA ALA A 300 -11.10 -20.98 2.04
C ALA A 300 -10.57 -20.36 0.72
N ASP A 301 -11.05 -19.18 0.34
CA ASP A 301 -10.56 -18.46 -0.84
C ASP A 301 -9.24 -17.73 -0.53
N ILE A 302 -9.06 -17.21 0.70
CA ILE A 302 -7.78 -16.63 1.15
C ILE A 302 -6.66 -17.67 1.09
N GLU A 303 -6.85 -18.84 1.71
CA GLU A 303 -5.87 -19.93 1.67
C GLU A 303 -5.55 -20.40 0.24
N ARG A 304 -6.55 -20.39 -0.65
CA ARG A 304 -6.39 -20.84 -2.04
C ARG A 304 -5.71 -19.81 -2.94
N PHE A 305 -6.06 -18.53 -2.81
CA PHE A 305 -5.74 -17.50 -3.81
C PHE A 305 -4.71 -16.47 -3.32
N VAL A 306 -4.45 -16.34 -2.02
CA VAL A 306 -3.51 -15.36 -1.45
C VAL A 306 -2.22 -16.01 -0.98
N TRP A 307 -2.29 -17.14 -0.27
CA TRP A 307 -1.12 -17.78 0.32
C TRP A 307 -0.48 -18.83 -0.60
N ALA A 308 0.83 -18.73 -0.77
CA ALA A 308 1.62 -19.68 -1.55
C ALA A 308 1.75 -21.02 -0.80
N THR A 309 1.49 -22.11 -1.52
CA THR A 309 1.55 -23.50 -1.04
C THR A 309 2.58 -24.28 -1.84
N ASP A 310 3.28 -25.21 -1.17
CA ASP A 310 4.34 -26.06 -1.74
C ASP A 310 5.51 -25.33 -2.43
N ASP A 311 5.73 -24.05 -2.12
CA ASP A 311 6.73 -23.16 -2.76
C ASP A 311 8.03 -23.04 -1.92
N GLY A 312 8.45 -24.13 -1.29
CA GLY A 312 9.64 -24.18 -0.44
C GLY A 312 9.58 -23.16 0.70
N TRP A 313 10.55 -22.23 0.73
CA TRP A 313 10.62 -21.18 1.76
C TRP A 313 9.53 -20.10 1.63
N MET A 314 8.82 -20.06 0.51
CA MET A 314 7.66 -19.19 0.29
C MET A 314 6.34 -19.81 0.79
N THR A 315 6.35 -21.03 1.33
CA THR A 315 5.13 -21.65 1.90
C THR A 315 4.57 -20.81 3.03
N GLY A 316 3.31 -20.37 2.90
CA GLY A 316 2.67 -19.40 3.81
C GLY A 316 2.98 -17.93 3.52
N GLY A 317 3.85 -17.65 2.54
CA GLY A 317 4.09 -16.32 1.97
C GLY A 317 3.07 -15.96 0.87
N THR A 318 3.30 -14.87 0.15
CA THR A 318 2.42 -14.39 -0.94
C THR A 318 3.21 -13.58 -1.96
N TYR A 319 2.65 -13.33 -3.14
CA TYR A 319 3.25 -12.49 -4.16
C TYR A 319 2.56 -11.14 -4.25
N LEU A 320 3.32 -10.06 -3.99
CA LEU A 320 2.88 -8.67 -4.11
C LEU A 320 3.08 -8.21 -5.56
N CYS A 321 1.97 -8.05 -6.29
CA CYS A 321 1.92 -7.47 -7.62
C CYS A 321 1.59 -5.98 -7.51
N ALA A 322 2.51 -5.09 -7.89
CA ALA A 322 2.32 -3.64 -7.81
C ALA A 322 2.35 -2.95 -9.19
N ARG A 323 1.46 -1.96 -9.37
CA ARG A 323 1.31 -1.16 -10.59
C ARG A 323 0.96 0.28 -10.20
N ARG A 324 1.79 1.26 -10.58
CA ARG A 324 1.41 2.68 -10.51
C ARG A 324 0.59 3.02 -11.75
N ILE A 325 -0.72 3.23 -11.55
CA ILE A 325 -1.69 3.50 -12.61
C ILE A 325 -2.08 4.98 -12.51
N ARG A 326 -1.53 5.82 -13.39
CA ARG A 326 -1.95 7.22 -13.49
C ARG A 326 -3.32 7.28 -14.14
N MET A 327 -4.21 8.08 -13.57
CA MET A 327 -5.54 8.35 -14.10
C MET A 327 -5.53 9.67 -14.89
N LEU A 328 -6.13 9.66 -16.07
CA LEU A 328 -6.30 10.85 -16.93
C LEU A 328 -7.60 11.55 -16.55
N LEU A 329 -7.63 12.09 -15.34
CA LEU A 329 -8.83 12.61 -14.69
C LEU A 329 -9.54 13.69 -15.53
N GLU A 330 -8.79 14.51 -16.26
CA GLU A 330 -9.36 15.59 -17.07
C GLU A 330 -10.01 15.09 -18.38
N LEU A 331 -9.63 13.89 -18.85
CA LEU A 331 -10.35 13.22 -19.93
C LEU A 331 -11.58 12.48 -19.39
N TRP A 332 -11.46 11.91 -18.19
CA TRP A 332 -12.53 11.19 -17.50
C TRP A 332 -13.69 12.09 -17.07
N ASP A 333 -13.40 13.22 -16.43
CA ASP A 333 -14.40 14.16 -15.90
C ASP A 333 -15.17 14.92 -17.01
N ARG A 334 -14.77 14.76 -18.27
CA ARG A 334 -15.50 15.23 -19.45
C ARG A 334 -16.46 14.20 -20.04
N GLN A 335 -16.40 12.94 -19.59
CA GLN A 335 -17.36 11.91 -20.00
C GLN A 335 -18.71 12.11 -19.32
N ILE A 336 -19.79 11.75 -20.04
CA ILE A 336 -21.12 11.69 -19.41
C ILE A 336 -21.15 10.56 -18.37
N LEU A 337 -21.97 10.72 -17.33
CA LEU A 337 -22.09 9.74 -16.25
C LEU A 337 -22.40 8.32 -16.76
N ASP A 338 -23.19 8.22 -17.82
CA ASP A 338 -23.57 6.92 -18.40
C ASP A 338 -22.37 6.15 -18.98
N GLU A 339 -21.49 6.82 -19.74
CA GLU A 339 -20.24 6.26 -20.26
C GLU A 339 -19.28 5.86 -19.13
N GLN A 340 -19.18 6.69 -18.09
CA GLN A 340 -18.38 6.36 -16.90
C GLN A 340 -18.91 5.08 -16.21
N GLN A 341 -20.23 4.90 -16.14
CA GLN A 341 -20.84 3.73 -15.51
C GLN A 341 -20.72 2.47 -16.37
N HIS A 342 -20.92 2.57 -17.68
CA HIS A 342 -20.73 1.44 -18.60
C HIS A 342 -19.27 0.98 -18.68
N THR A 343 -18.31 1.90 -18.54
CA THR A 343 -16.87 1.56 -18.42
C THR A 343 -16.60 0.59 -17.25
N PHE A 344 -17.34 0.70 -16.15
CA PHE A 344 -17.21 -0.16 -14.96
C PHE A 344 -18.34 -1.20 -14.79
N ALA A 345 -19.38 -1.19 -15.62
CA ALA A 345 -20.64 -1.90 -15.43
C ALA A 345 -21.27 -1.78 -14.01
N ARG A 346 -21.06 -0.63 -13.34
CA ARG A 346 -21.60 -0.33 -12.00
C ARG A 346 -22.11 1.12 -11.93
N TYR A 347 -23.10 1.37 -11.09
CA TYR A 347 -23.56 2.72 -10.78
C TYR A 347 -22.52 3.47 -9.94
N LYS A 348 -22.13 4.69 -10.36
CA LYS A 348 -21.11 5.49 -9.67
C LYS A 348 -21.53 5.84 -8.23
N GLY A 349 -22.83 6.10 -8.03
CA GLY A 349 -23.41 6.47 -6.75
C GLY A 349 -23.42 5.31 -5.74
N SER A 350 -24.25 4.29 -5.97
CA SER A 350 -24.43 3.16 -5.06
C SER A 350 -23.28 2.15 -5.09
N GLY A 351 -22.58 2.01 -6.23
CA GLY A 351 -21.64 0.92 -6.49
C GLY A 351 -22.29 -0.38 -6.93
N ALA A 352 -23.62 -0.46 -7.02
CA ALA A 352 -24.37 -1.62 -7.50
C ALA A 352 -24.02 -1.94 -8.97
N PRO A 353 -24.01 -3.22 -9.39
CA PRO A 353 -24.07 -3.59 -10.81
C PRO A 353 -25.17 -2.82 -11.56
N LEU A 354 -24.95 -2.52 -12.84
CA LEU A 354 -26.00 -1.90 -13.65
C LEU A 354 -27.22 -2.82 -13.74
N GLY A 355 -28.40 -2.25 -13.51
CA GLY A 355 -29.66 -2.99 -13.42
C GLY A 355 -29.99 -3.59 -12.05
N THR A 356 -29.15 -3.40 -11.01
CA THR A 356 -29.47 -3.76 -9.61
C THR A 356 -29.42 -2.52 -8.69
N ASP A 357 -29.88 -2.67 -7.45
CA ASP A 357 -29.95 -1.60 -6.45
C ASP A 357 -28.95 -1.75 -5.29
N ASP A 358 -28.55 -2.98 -4.94
CA ASP A 358 -27.52 -3.26 -3.93
C ASP A 358 -26.09 -3.31 -4.48
N GLU A 359 -25.12 -2.81 -3.69
CA GLU A 359 -23.69 -2.82 -3.99
C GLU A 359 -23.14 -4.25 -4.16
N PHE A 360 -23.59 -5.16 -3.29
CA PHE A 360 -23.08 -6.53 -3.16
C PHE A 360 -23.89 -7.56 -3.97
N ALA A 361 -24.90 -7.12 -4.73
CA ALA A 361 -25.59 -7.96 -5.69
C ALA A 361 -24.63 -8.62 -6.68
N ASP A 362 -24.98 -9.85 -7.10
CA ASP A 362 -24.27 -10.53 -8.18
C ASP A 362 -24.37 -9.77 -9.50
N VAL A 363 -23.32 -9.88 -10.32
CA VAL A 363 -23.22 -9.18 -11.60
C VAL A 363 -24.16 -9.85 -12.61
N PRO A 364 -25.19 -9.17 -13.14
CA PRO A 364 -26.23 -9.82 -13.93
C PRO A 364 -25.83 -9.88 -15.42
N PHE A 365 -24.93 -10.81 -15.76
CA PHE A 365 -24.36 -10.91 -17.12
C PHE A 365 -25.37 -11.06 -18.25
N ASP A 366 -26.50 -11.72 -18.00
CA ASP A 366 -27.56 -11.95 -18.99
C ASP A 366 -28.61 -10.82 -19.05
N LEU A 367 -28.48 -9.78 -18.21
CA LEU A 367 -29.45 -8.68 -18.16
C LEU A 367 -29.22 -7.67 -19.30
N THR A 368 -30.33 -7.23 -19.91
CA THR A 368 -30.36 -6.19 -20.94
C THR A 368 -31.12 -4.96 -20.41
N LEU A 369 -30.59 -3.76 -20.64
CA LEU A 369 -31.24 -2.48 -20.32
C LEU A 369 -31.57 -1.77 -21.63
N GLY A 370 -32.84 -1.82 -22.04
CA GLY A 370 -33.26 -1.32 -23.36
C GLY A 370 -32.82 -2.27 -24.47
N THR A 371 -31.87 -1.84 -25.31
CA THR A 371 -31.26 -2.66 -26.37
C THR A 371 -29.86 -3.18 -26.04
N GLU A 372 -29.23 -2.64 -25.01
CA GLU A 372 -27.82 -2.92 -24.68
C GLU A 372 -27.68 -3.86 -23.47
N PRO A 373 -26.64 -4.71 -23.40
CA PRO A 373 -26.31 -5.46 -22.20
C PRO A 373 -26.07 -4.52 -21.01
N ALA A 374 -26.63 -4.87 -19.84
CA ALA A 374 -26.37 -4.14 -18.60
C ALA A 374 -24.88 -4.18 -18.22
N VAL A 375 -24.19 -5.25 -18.61
CA VAL A 375 -22.77 -5.48 -18.35
C VAL A 375 -22.04 -5.64 -19.69
N PRO A 376 -21.51 -4.54 -20.27
CA PRO A 376 -20.75 -4.60 -21.52
C PRO A 376 -19.54 -5.54 -21.40
N THR A 377 -19.24 -6.30 -22.45
CA THR A 377 -18.16 -7.31 -22.45
C THR A 377 -16.75 -6.71 -22.47
N ASP A 378 -16.65 -5.40 -22.73
CA ASP A 378 -15.44 -4.57 -22.66
C ASP A 378 -15.33 -3.77 -21.35
N SER A 379 -16.32 -3.90 -20.45
CA SER A 379 -16.31 -3.22 -19.15
C SER A 379 -15.30 -3.85 -18.17
N HIS A 380 -14.73 -3.01 -17.30
CA HIS A 380 -13.72 -3.41 -16.33
C HIS A 380 -14.19 -4.56 -15.42
N VAL A 381 -15.44 -4.50 -14.93
CA VAL A 381 -16.01 -5.55 -14.05
C VAL A 381 -16.27 -6.84 -14.81
N TYR A 382 -16.69 -6.80 -16.08
CA TYR A 382 -16.82 -8.02 -16.89
C TYR A 382 -15.46 -8.71 -17.03
N LEU A 383 -14.49 -7.98 -17.57
CA LEU A 383 -13.17 -8.50 -17.92
C LEU A 383 -12.34 -8.94 -16.70
N ALA A 384 -12.62 -8.40 -15.51
CA ALA A 384 -11.96 -8.80 -14.26
C ALA A 384 -12.74 -9.85 -13.45
N HIS A 385 -13.95 -10.26 -13.85
CA HIS A 385 -14.77 -11.14 -13.01
C HIS A 385 -14.20 -12.57 -12.93
N PRO A 386 -14.22 -13.24 -11.75
CA PRO A 386 -13.74 -14.61 -11.61
C PRO A 386 -14.35 -15.60 -12.62
N ASP A 387 -15.61 -15.39 -13.02
CA ASP A 387 -16.30 -16.27 -13.98
C ASP A 387 -15.67 -16.24 -15.39
N GLN A 388 -15.00 -15.14 -15.76
CA GLN A 388 -14.22 -15.04 -17.00
C GLN A 388 -12.82 -15.67 -16.89
N HIS A 389 -12.37 -15.99 -15.66
CA HIS A 389 -11.02 -16.48 -15.35
C HIS A 389 -11.03 -17.81 -14.59
N GLY A 390 -12.03 -18.68 -14.83
CA GLY A 390 -12.09 -20.02 -14.24
C GLY A 390 -12.20 -20.04 -12.71
N GLY A 391 -12.75 -18.97 -12.12
CA GLY A 391 -12.84 -18.76 -10.68
C GLY A 391 -11.60 -18.12 -10.05
N ALA A 392 -10.61 -17.67 -10.82
CA ALA A 392 -9.44 -16.97 -10.28
C ALA A 392 -9.82 -15.70 -9.51
N ARG A 393 -9.19 -15.50 -8.34
CA ARG A 393 -9.39 -14.33 -7.47
C ARG A 393 -8.05 -13.75 -7.05
N ILE A 394 -8.07 -12.47 -6.67
CA ILE A 394 -6.91 -11.72 -6.18
C ILE A 394 -7.33 -10.87 -4.97
N LEU A 395 -6.45 -10.68 -3.99
CA LEU A 395 -6.69 -9.77 -2.87
C LEU A 395 -6.14 -8.39 -3.22
N ARG A 396 -7.02 -7.46 -3.63
CA ARG A 396 -6.63 -6.08 -3.96
C ARG A 396 -6.50 -5.25 -2.69
N ARG A 397 -5.46 -4.41 -2.64
CA ARG A 397 -5.11 -3.57 -1.49
C ARG A 397 -4.59 -2.20 -1.95
N ALA A 398 -5.27 -1.63 -2.93
CA ALA A 398 -4.82 -0.44 -3.64
C ALA A 398 -5.04 0.86 -2.85
N TYR A 399 -4.27 1.90 -3.16
CA TYR A 399 -4.36 3.23 -2.55
C TYR A 399 -4.39 4.33 -3.62
N ASN A 400 -5.15 5.40 -3.36
CA ASN A 400 -5.11 6.61 -4.18
C ASN A 400 -3.80 7.37 -3.93
N PHE A 401 -3.19 7.92 -4.98
CA PHE A 401 -2.03 8.83 -4.88
C PHE A 401 -2.25 10.13 -5.65
N VAL A 402 -1.58 11.20 -5.21
CA VAL A 402 -1.45 12.47 -5.93
C VAL A 402 -0.02 13.00 -5.70
N ASP A 403 0.75 13.09 -6.77
CA ASP A 403 2.13 13.58 -6.81
C ASP A 403 2.15 15.00 -7.41
N GLY A 404 1.33 15.89 -6.84
CA GLY A 404 1.16 17.27 -7.28
C GLY A 404 0.37 17.45 -8.58
N SER A 405 0.65 18.56 -9.28
CA SER A 405 0.01 18.95 -10.53
C SER A 405 1.03 19.39 -11.57
N ASP A 406 0.67 19.31 -12.86
CA ASP A 406 1.48 19.86 -13.95
C ASP A 406 1.32 21.40 -14.08
N SER A 407 2.08 22.00 -15.00
CA SER A 407 2.12 23.46 -15.20
C SER A 407 0.82 24.07 -15.75
N VAL A 408 -0.16 23.26 -16.17
CA VAL A 408 -1.49 23.72 -16.60
C VAL A 408 -2.60 23.30 -15.62
N GLY A 409 -2.22 22.72 -14.48
CA GLY A 409 -3.12 22.41 -13.37
C GLY A 409 -3.71 21.00 -13.41
N HIS A 410 -3.27 20.12 -14.31
CA HIS A 410 -3.73 18.73 -14.32
C HIS A 410 -3.16 17.96 -13.13
N ILE A 411 -3.95 17.08 -12.54
CA ILE A 411 -3.54 16.30 -11.35
C ILE A 411 -2.65 15.14 -11.78
N ASN A 412 -1.44 15.04 -11.21
CA ASN A 412 -0.59 13.87 -11.36
C ASN A 412 -0.99 12.81 -10.32
N GLY A 413 -2.14 12.17 -10.54
CA GLY A 413 -2.72 11.24 -9.57
C GLY A 413 -3.27 9.98 -10.22
N GLY A 414 -3.69 9.06 -9.36
CA GLY A 414 -4.33 7.82 -9.78
C GLY A 414 -4.32 6.76 -8.68
N LEU A 415 -4.18 5.51 -9.10
CA LEU A 415 -4.22 4.34 -8.23
C LEU A 415 -2.83 3.69 -8.16
N PHE A 416 -2.26 3.62 -6.95
CA PHE A 416 -1.17 2.70 -6.69
C PHE A 416 -1.80 1.35 -6.37
N PHE A 417 -1.93 0.54 -7.42
CA PHE A 417 -2.57 -0.77 -7.34
C PHE A 417 -1.60 -1.77 -6.72
N ILE A 418 -2.10 -2.50 -5.72
CA ILE A 418 -1.43 -3.64 -5.10
C ILE A 418 -2.42 -4.81 -5.14
N ALA A 419 -1.97 -5.99 -5.56
CA ALA A 419 -2.67 -7.25 -5.36
C ALA A 419 -1.74 -8.29 -4.73
N PHE A 420 -2.28 -9.03 -3.76
CA PHE A 420 -1.64 -10.20 -3.17
C PHE A 420 -2.25 -11.47 -3.75
N VAL A 421 -1.39 -12.39 -4.18
CA VAL A 421 -1.78 -13.63 -4.87
C VAL A 421 -0.84 -14.78 -4.52
N ALA A 422 -1.36 -16.00 -4.47
CA ALA A 422 -0.58 -17.22 -4.27
C ALA A 422 0.28 -17.56 -5.50
N LYS A 423 -0.24 -17.30 -6.70
CA LYS A 423 0.39 -17.61 -7.99
C LYS A 423 0.08 -16.55 -9.06
N PRO A 424 0.95 -15.55 -9.26
CA PRO A 424 0.80 -14.53 -10.30
C PRO A 424 0.50 -15.07 -11.70
N SER A 425 1.08 -16.20 -12.09
CA SER A 425 0.86 -16.79 -13.43
C SER A 425 -0.53 -17.38 -13.65
N GLU A 426 -1.20 -17.81 -12.58
CA GLU A 426 -2.56 -18.39 -12.62
C GLU A 426 -3.66 -17.35 -12.35
N THR A 427 -3.34 -16.18 -11.78
CA THR A 427 -4.34 -15.16 -11.40
C THR A 427 -4.05 -13.76 -11.94
N PHE A 428 -3.07 -13.03 -11.38
CA PHE A 428 -2.86 -11.60 -11.70
C PHE A 428 -2.48 -11.37 -13.18
N ILE A 429 -1.57 -12.17 -13.72
CA ILE A 429 -1.07 -12.03 -15.09
C ILE A 429 -2.17 -12.27 -16.15
N PRO A 430 -2.95 -13.37 -16.13
CA PRO A 430 -4.03 -13.56 -17.10
C PRO A 430 -5.13 -12.49 -17.00
N ILE A 431 -5.51 -12.07 -15.79
CA ILE A 431 -6.49 -10.98 -15.60
C ILE A 431 -5.97 -9.67 -16.21
N GLN A 432 -4.74 -9.27 -15.90
CA GLN A 432 -4.15 -8.04 -16.44
C GLN A 432 -3.90 -8.12 -17.96
N LEU A 433 -3.59 -9.30 -18.52
CA LEU A 433 -3.48 -9.51 -19.97
C LEU A 433 -4.81 -9.34 -20.71
N GLU A 434 -5.93 -9.72 -20.10
CA GLU A 434 -7.25 -9.54 -20.70
C GLU A 434 -7.70 -8.08 -20.60
N LEU A 435 -7.55 -7.46 -19.43
CA LEU A 435 -7.85 -6.04 -19.21
C LEU A 435 -7.05 -5.14 -20.17
N SER A 436 -5.73 -5.31 -20.24
CA SER A 436 -4.87 -4.49 -21.13
C SER A 436 -5.19 -4.59 -22.63
N ARG A 437 -5.92 -5.63 -23.06
CA ARG A 437 -6.30 -5.81 -24.47
C ARG A 437 -7.67 -5.23 -24.82
N LYS A 438 -8.61 -5.22 -23.88
CA LYS A 438 -10.05 -5.01 -24.17
C LYS A 438 -10.75 -4.00 -23.28
N ASP A 439 -10.19 -3.66 -22.12
CA ASP A 439 -10.87 -2.83 -21.12
C ASP A 439 -11.06 -1.40 -21.62
N LYS A 440 -12.32 -0.95 -21.64
CA LYS A 440 -12.71 0.42 -21.98
C LYS A 440 -12.04 1.45 -21.06
N MET A 441 -11.67 1.07 -19.83
CA MET A 441 -10.91 1.92 -18.91
C MET A 441 -9.52 2.33 -19.46
N ASN A 442 -8.92 1.56 -20.37
CA ASN A 442 -7.58 1.82 -20.92
C ASN A 442 -7.45 3.21 -21.59
N GLU A 443 -8.54 3.79 -22.09
CA GLU A 443 -8.55 5.15 -22.63
C GLU A 443 -8.13 6.18 -21.58
N TYR A 444 -8.53 5.96 -20.32
CA TYR A 444 -8.44 6.89 -19.19
C TYR A 444 -7.27 6.62 -18.24
N VAL A 445 -6.43 5.62 -18.48
CA VAL A 445 -5.31 5.25 -17.59
C VAL A 445 -3.97 5.14 -18.31
N ARG A 446 -2.88 5.27 -17.56
CA ARG A 446 -1.52 5.00 -18.01
C ARG A 446 -0.81 4.12 -16.98
N TYR A 447 -0.34 2.96 -17.41
CA TYR A 447 0.42 2.03 -16.57
C TYR A 447 1.89 2.45 -16.58
N GLU A 448 2.29 3.22 -15.56
CA GLU A 448 3.63 3.82 -15.49
C GLU A 448 4.66 2.94 -14.76
N SER A 449 4.24 1.87 -14.07
CA SER A 449 5.18 0.92 -13.48
C SER A 449 4.74 -0.54 -13.45
N ALA A 450 5.72 -1.43 -13.22
CA ALA A 450 5.55 -2.85 -13.03
C ALA A 450 6.48 -3.33 -11.91
N ALA A 451 5.94 -4.01 -10.89
CA ALA A 451 6.78 -4.71 -9.92
C ALA A 451 6.09 -5.97 -9.39
N LEU A 452 6.91 -6.99 -9.13
CA LEU A 452 6.52 -8.25 -8.49
C LEU A 452 7.52 -8.54 -7.38
N PHE A 453 7.03 -8.88 -6.19
CA PHE A 453 7.88 -9.26 -5.06
C PHE A 453 7.33 -10.52 -4.39
N ALA A 454 8.22 -11.41 -3.96
CA ALA A 454 7.91 -12.58 -3.14
C ALA A 454 7.98 -12.16 -1.66
N CYS A 455 6.83 -12.07 -1.00
CA CYS A 455 6.73 -11.78 0.44
C CYS A 455 6.80 -13.09 1.22
N PRO A 456 7.84 -13.34 2.05
CA PRO A 456 7.94 -14.56 2.86
C PRO A 456 6.72 -14.74 3.79
N PRO A 457 6.55 -15.95 4.37
CA PRO A 457 5.66 -16.16 5.50
C PRO A 457 5.95 -15.20 6.67
N GLY A 458 5.03 -15.18 7.63
CA GLY A 458 5.24 -14.46 8.89
C GLY A 458 6.35 -15.10 9.73
N LEU A 459 6.84 -14.35 10.72
CA LEU A 459 7.96 -14.76 11.55
C LEU A 459 7.48 -15.48 12.83
N ARG A 460 8.18 -16.55 13.19
CA ARG A 460 8.13 -17.18 14.52
C ARG A 460 9.09 -16.48 15.49
N ASP A 461 9.10 -16.91 16.74
CA ASP A 461 10.03 -16.40 17.74
C ASP A 461 11.49 -16.67 17.36
N GLY A 462 12.34 -15.65 17.43
CA GLY A 462 13.76 -15.72 17.06
C GLY A 462 14.06 -15.64 15.55
N GLU A 463 13.06 -15.73 14.69
CA GLU A 463 13.24 -15.58 13.24
C GLU A 463 13.32 -14.09 12.83
N ASP A 464 14.00 -13.82 11.71
CA ASP A 464 14.09 -12.52 11.07
C ASP A 464 13.77 -12.58 9.57
N TRP A 465 13.56 -11.42 8.92
CA TRP A 465 13.24 -11.34 7.49
C TRP A 465 14.32 -11.97 6.57
N GLY A 466 15.54 -12.14 7.06
CA GLY A 466 16.61 -12.89 6.38
C GLY A 466 16.54 -14.41 6.60
N THR A 467 15.94 -14.91 7.69
CA THR A 467 15.86 -16.34 8.03
C THR A 467 15.31 -17.17 6.87
N ALA A 468 14.10 -16.82 6.38
CA ALA A 468 13.47 -17.55 5.28
C ALA A 468 14.29 -17.45 3.99
N LEU A 469 14.90 -16.30 3.69
CA LEU A 469 15.68 -16.06 2.46
C LEU A 469 17.03 -16.79 2.45
N PHE A 470 17.75 -16.83 3.58
CA PHE A 470 19.08 -17.41 3.69
C PHE A 470 19.08 -18.87 4.15
N GLY A 471 18.04 -19.33 4.87
CA GLY A 471 17.86 -20.73 5.29
C GLY A 471 18.70 -21.07 6.52
N GLU A 472 18.67 -20.19 7.52
CA GLU A 472 19.39 -20.29 8.80
C GLU A 472 18.47 -20.75 9.94
#